data_AF-X1RJD3-F1
#
_entry.id   AF-X1RJD3-F1
#
_cell.length_a   1.000
_cell.length_b   1.000
_cell.length_c   1.000
_cell.angle_alpha   90.00
_cell.angle_beta   90.00
_cell.angle_gamma   90.00
#
_symmetry.space_group_name_H-M   'P 1'
#
loop_
_entity.id
_entity.type
_entity.pdbx_description
1 polymer ?
#
loop_
_entity_poly.entity_id
_entity_poly.type
_entity_poly.pdbx_seq_one_letter_code
_entity_poly.pdbx_strand_id
1 'polypeptide(L)'
;MYKLGVLDEGEVYEAYLDAGYADKNARRMSEFTIKQTLATQSKFTSSDIVKAFTKRMIDRRDAVNLLTMIDISHENASRIIETAEYKREWAFTEQQIKGIRNLYKKKIYTADDTYGQLARLNLPSDQIQILMQQWFYEVKD
;
A
#
# COMPACT_ATOMS: atom_id res chain seq x y z
N MET A 1 14.78 -28.11 -2.25
CA MET A 1 13.88 -29.28 -2.21
C MET A 1 12.46 -28.89 -1.84
N TYR A 2 12.22 -28.22 -0.69
CA TYR A 2 10.90 -27.66 -0.35
C TYR A 2 10.29 -26.75 -1.43
N LYS A 3 11.06 -25.78 -1.94
CA LYS A 3 10.63 -24.88 -3.04
C LYS A 3 10.17 -25.59 -4.31
N LEU A 4 10.69 -26.78 -4.56
CA LEU A 4 10.40 -27.56 -5.76
C LEU A 4 9.33 -28.63 -5.49
N GLY A 5 8.71 -28.64 -4.30
CA GLY A 5 7.73 -29.64 -3.88
C GLY A 5 8.31 -31.03 -3.62
N VAL A 6 9.63 -31.14 -3.46
CA VAL A 6 10.34 -32.43 -3.25
C VAL A 6 10.32 -32.86 -1.78
N LEU A 7 10.25 -31.90 -0.86
CA LEU A 7 10.10 -32.16 0.57
C LEU A 7 8.88 -31.38 1.07
N ASP A 8 8.17 -31.94 2.03
CA ASP A 8 7.18 -31.24 2.87
C ASP A 8 7.83 -30.55 4.09
N GLU A 9 7.03 -29.90 4.94
CA GLU A 9 7.54 -29.14 6.10
C GLU A 9 8.29 -30.00 7.12
N GLY A 10 7.82 -31.23 7.37
CA GLY A 10 8.46 -32.18 8.28
C GLY A 10 9.73 -32.76 7.67
N GLU A 11 9.70 -33.07 6.38
CA GLU A 11 10.84 -33.62 5.66
C GLU A 11 12.00 -32.63 5.53
N VAL A 12 11.74 -31.31 5.54
CA VAL A 12 12.80 -30.29 5.62
C VAL A 12 13.53 -30.36 6.96
N TYR A 13 12.81 -30.62 8.05
CA TYR A 13 13.39 -30.79 9.38
C TYR A 13 14.26 -32.04 9.48
N GLU A 14 13.74 -33.17 9.02
CA GLU A 14 14.51 -34.42 9.00
C GLU A 14 15.76 -34.29 8.11
N ALA A 15 15.66 -33.62 6.96
CA ALA A 15 16.82 -33.37 6.11
C ALA A 15 17.93 -32.55 6.81
N TYR A 16 17.57 -31.61 7.70
CA TYR A 16 18.55 -30.86 8.49
C TYR A 16 19.15 -31.71 9.62
N LEU A 17 18.37 -32.61 10.24
CA LEU A 17 18.88 -33.58 11.20
C LEU A 17 19.88 -34.54 10.53
N ASP A 18 19.53 -35.09 9.37
CA ASP A 18 20.38 -35.98 8.59
C ASP A 18 21.68 -35.30 8.12
N ALA A 19 21.63 -33.98 7.91
CA ALA A 19 22.80 -33.15 7.63
C ALA A 19 23.67 -32.88 8.87
N GLY A 20 23.30 -33.38 10.05
CA GLY A 20 24.07 -33.31 11.29
C GLY A 20 23.77 -32.08 12.17
N TYR A 21 22.68 -31.35 11.91
CA TYR A 21 22.29 -30.25 12.78
C TYR A 21 21.70 -30.78 14.09
N ALA A 22 22.02 -30.11 15.21
CA ALA A 22 21.31 -30.35 16.47
C ALA A 22 19.82 -30.01 16.33
N ASP A 23 18.95 -30.78 16.99
CA ASP A 23 17.48 -30.66 16.99
C ASP A 23 16.96 -29.21 16.99
N LYS A 24 17.43 -28.41 17.95
CA LYS A 24 17.07 -26.99 18.05
C LYS A 24 17.42 -26.15 16.81
N ASN A 25 18.58 -26.42 16.20
CA ASN A 25 19.03 -25.69 15.02
C ASN A 25 18.34 -26.21 13.76
N ALA A 26 18.13 -27.52 13.64
CA ALA A 26 17.35 -28.10 12.56
C ALA A 26 15.94 -27.49 12.51
N ARG A 27 15.26 -27.36 13.67
CA ARG A 27 13.93 -26.76 13.75
C ARG A 27 13.90 -25.31 13.27
N ARG A 28 14.88 -24.51 13.70
CA ARG A 28 15.02 -23.10 13.28
C ARG A 28 15.31 -22.96 11.79
N MET A 29 16.17 -23.82 11.25
CA MET A 29 16.51 -23.82 9.83
C MET A 29 15.31 -24.20 8.97
N SER A 30 14.53 -25.20 9.37
CA SER A 30 13.30 -25.57 8.67
C SER A 30 12.28 -24.45 8.63
N GLU A 31 11.99 -23.86 9.79
CA GLU A 31 11.07 -22.71 9.88
C GLU A 31 11.52 -21.56 8.97
N PHE A 32 12.83 -21.26 8.94
CA PHE A 32 13.39 -20.25 8.06
C PHE A 32 13.22 -20.62 6.58
N THR A 33 13.60 -21.83 6.17
CA THR A 33 13.52 -22.29 4.77
C THR A 33 12.09 -22.33 4.25
N ILE A 34 11.13 -22.76 5.08
CA ILE A 34 9.70 -22.77 4.75
C ILE A 34 9.22 -21.33 4.54
N LYS A 35 9.45 -20.44 5.51
CA LYS A 35 9.04 -19.02 5.42
C LYS A 35 9.67 -18.32 4.21
N GLN A 36 10.97 -18.49 3.99
CA GLN A 36 11.69 -17.92 2.85
C GLN A 36 11.18 -18.46 1.51
N THR A 37 10.86 -19.76 1.46
CA THR A 37 10.32 -20.40 0.26
C THR A 37 8.92 -19.91 -0.06
N LEU A 38 8.04 -19.80 0.95
CA LEU A 38 6.69 -19.28 0.77
C LEU A 38 6.74 -17.81 0.32
N ALA A 39 7.57 -16.99 0.96
CA ALA A 39 7.82 -15.61 0.58
C ALA A 39 8.36 -15.45 -0.86
N THR A 40 9.15 -16.42 -1.36
CA THR A 40 9.71 -16.39 -2.72
C THR A 40 8.84 -17.07 -3.79
N GLN A 41 7.97 -18.02 -3.42
CA GLN A 41 7.01 -18.64 -4.33
C GLN A 41 5.77 -17.77 -4.55
N SER A 42 5.28 -17.10 -3.50
CA SER A 42 4.35 -16.00 -3.67
C SER A 42 5.15 -14.79 -4.16
N LYS A 43 5.16 -14.49 -5.46
CA LYS A 43 5.85 -13.31 -6.03
C LYS A 43 5.21 -11.98 -5.61
N PHE A 44 4.98 -11.74 -4.33
CA PHE A 44 4.57 -10.44 -3.84
C PHE A 44 5.82 -9.60 -3.63
N THR A 45 6.14 -8.77 -4.62
CA THR A 45 7.13 -7.70 -4.40
C THR A 45 6.55 -6.71 -3.38
N SER A 46 7.41 -5.90 -2.75
CA SER A 46 6.94 -4.78 -1.92
C SER A 46 5.96 -3.87 -2.67
N SER A 47 6.15 -3.70 -3.99
CA SER A 47 5.23 -2.97 -4.86
C SER A 47 3.86 -3.64 -4.96
N ASP A 48 3.81 -4.96 -5.11
CA ASP A 48 2.55 -5.70 -5.23
C ASP A 48 1.76 -5.67 -3.91
N ILE A 49 2.45 -5.76 -2.77
CA ILE A 49 1.83 -5.65 -1.45
C ILE A 49 1.23 -4.25 -1.25
N VAL A 50 2.00 -3.20 -1.57
CA VAL A 50 1.51 -1.81 -1.49
C VAL A 50 0.35 -1.57 -2.46
N LYS A 51 0.37 -2.14 -3.67
CA LYS A 51 -0.74 -2.07 -4.62
C LYS A 51 -1.99 -2.79 -4.10
N ALA A 52 -1.85 -3.98 -3.52
CA ALA A 52 -2.96 -4.71 -2.93
C ALA A 52 -3.59 -3.92 -1.77
N PHE A 53 -2.77 -3.33 -0.91
CA PHE A 53 -3.22 -2.47 0.18
C PHE A 53 -3.95 -1.21 -0.33
N THR A 54 -3.35 -0.46 -1.25
CA THR A 54 -3.96 0.77 -1.80
C THR A 54 -5.26 0.49 -2.56
N LYS A 55 -5.41 -0.70 -3.15
CA LYS A 55 -6.65 -1.19 -3.77
C LYS A 55 -7.67 -1.82 -2.81
N ARG A 56 -7.43 -1.76 -1.49
CA ARG A 56 -8.29 -2.36 -0.44
C ARG A 56 -8.48 -3.87 -0.58
N MET A 57 -7.53 -4.58 -1.21
CA MET A 57 -7.57 -6.04 -1.34
C MET A 57 -7.09 -6.75 -0.07
N ILE A 58 -6.27 -6.06 0.74
CA ILE A 58 -5.74 -6.52 2.03
C ILE A 58 -5.78 -5.35 3.01
N ASP A 59 -5.84 -5.65 4.30
CA ASP A 59 -5.83 -4.64 5.36
C ASP A 59 -4.40 -4.21 5.75
N ARG A 60 -4.28 -3.22 6.65
CA ARG A 60 -2.98 -2.71 7.13
C ARG A 60 -2.15 -3.80 7.82
N ARG A 61 -2.79 -4.65 8.63
CA ARG A 61 -2.10 -5.70 9.40
C ARG A 61 -1.50 -6.74 8.46
N ASP A 62 -2.30 -7.19 7.49
CA ASP A 62 -1.88 -8.16 6.48
C ASP A 62 -0.75 -7.60 5.60
N ALA A 63 -0.87 -6.33 5.20
CA ALA A 63 0.17 -5.68 4.40
C ALA A 63 1.50 -5.54 5.15
N VAL A 64 1.47 -5.16 6.45
CA VAL A 64 2.69 -5.10 7.27
C VAL A 64 3.30 -6.49 7.44
N ASN A 65 2.49 -7.52 7.71
CA ASN A 65 2.97 -8.91 7.84
C ASN A 65 3.61 -9.43 6.54
N LEU A 66 3.03 -9.13 5.38
CA LEU A 66 3.62 -9.55 4.10
C LEU A 66 4.94 -8.82 3.81
N LEU A 67 5.05 -7.54 4.17
CA LEU A 67 6.30 -6.80 4.04
C LEU A 67 7.39 -7.36 4.97
N THR A 68 7.03 -7.76 6.20
CA THR A 68 8.00 -8.38 7.12
C THR A 68 8.44 -9.78 6.69
N MET A 69 7.57 -10.53 6.00
CA MET A 69 7.95 -11.82 5.39
C MET A 69 8.98 -11.70 4.26
N ILE A 70 9.12 -10.52 3.65
CA ILE A 70 10.13 -10.22 2.63
C ILE A 70 11.30 -9.39 3.19
N ASP A 71 11.63 -9.60 4.47
CA ASP A 71 12.77 -9.01 5.18
C ASP A 71 12.74 -7.48 5.37
N ILE A 72 11.57 -6.84 5.24
CA ILE A 72 11.41 -5.43 5.63
C ILE A 72 11.12 -5.36 7.12
N SER A 73 11.88 -4.58 7.88
CA SER A 73 11.63 -4.43 9.33
C SER A 73 10.20 -3.97 9.62
N HIS A 74 9.63 -4.41 10.74
CA HIS A 74 8.25 -4.05 11.12
C HIS A 74 8.02 -2.53 11.15
N GLU A 75 9.01 -1.76 11.61
CA GLU A 75 8.97 -0.29 11.59
C GLU A 75 8.89 0.25 10.16
N ASN A 76 9.78 -0.20 9.27
CA ASN A 76 9.80 0.25 7.88
C ASN A 76 8.52 -0.18 7.14
N ALA A 77 8.05 -1.40 7.38
CA ALA A 77 6.79 -1.90 6.83
C ALA A 77 5.62 -1.01 7.26
N SER A 78 5.54 -0.66 8.56
CA SER A 78 4.50 0.23 9.09
C SER A 78 4.54 1.61 8.44
N ARG A 79 5.74 2.19 8.27
CA ARG A 79 5.95 3.49 7.61
C ARG A 79 5.61 3.47 6.12
N ILE A 80 5.92 2.37 5.42
CA ILE A 80 5.57 2.17 4.00
C ILE A 80 4.05 2.18 3.84
N ILE A 81 3.34 1.40 4.65
CA ILE A 81 1.88 1.30 4.58
C ILE A 81 1.20 2.60 4.99
N GLU A 82 1.71 3.28 6.01
CA GLU A 82 1.25 4.63 6.38
C GLU A 82 1.43 5.64 5.25
N THR A 83 2.60 5.67 4.62
CA THR A 83 2.87 6.54 3.47
C THR A 83 1.93 6.24 2.29
N ALA A 84 1.67 4.96 2.04
CA ALA A 84 0.76 4.52 0.98
C ALA A 84 -0.69 4.96 1.26
N GLU A 85 -1.12 4.93 2.52
CA GLU A 85 -2.43 5.41 2.96
C GLU A 85 -2.57 6.92 2.73
N TYR A 86 -1.62 7.73 3.18
CA TYR A 86 -1.62 9.18 2.93
C TYR A 86 -1.67 9.50 1.44
N LYS A 87 -0.90 8.80 0.60
CA LYS A 87 -0.94 9.00 -0.86
C LYS A 87 -2.30 8.63 -1.46
N ARG A 88 -2.98 7.62 -0.92
CA ARG A 88 -4.31 7.21 -1.36
C ARG A 88 -5.35 8.27 -1.02
N GLU A 89 -5.33 8.77 0.22
CA GLU A 89 -6.21 9.86 0.66
C GLU A 89 -5.98 11.12 -0.17
N TRP A 90 -4.72 11.49 -0.40
CA TRP A 90 -4.36 12.59 -1.28
C TRP A 90 -4.94 12.42 -2.70
N ALA A 91 -4.72 11.26 -3.32
CA ALA A 91 -5.21 10.99 -4.67
C ALA A 91 -6.75 11.05 -4.76
N PHE A 92 -7.44 10.62 -3.71
CA PHE A 92 -8.90 10.75 -3.61
C PHE A 92 -9.34 12.21 -3.53
N THR A 93 -8.71 13.01 -2.67
CA THR A 93 -8.95 14.46 -2.58
C THR A 93 -8.70 15.16 -3.92
N GLU A 94 -7.62 14.83 -4.62
CA GLU A 94 -7.35 15.36 -5.97
C GLU A 94 -8.44 14.99 -6.98
N GLN A 95 -8.97 13.76 -6.92
CA GLN A 95 -10.07 13.34 -7.77
C GLN A 95 -11.34 14.14 -7.48
N GLN A 96 -11.64 14.41 -6.21
CA GLN A 96 -12.76 15.26 -5.81
C GLN A 96 -12.58 16.70 -6.31
N ILE A 97 -11.38 17.28 -6.15
CA ILE A 97 -11.04 18.61 -6.67
C ILE A 97 -11.26 18.66 -8.20
N LYS A 98 -10.79 17.65 -8.94
CA LYS A 98 -11.00 17.55 -10.40
C LYS A 98 -12.49 17.48 -10.76
N GLY A 99 -13.29 16.73 -10.00
CA GLY A 99 -14.73 16.65 -10.17
C GLY A 99 -15.41 18.02 -9.96
N ILE A 100 -15.08 18.69 -8.86
CA ILE A 100 -15.60 20.02 -8.52
C ILE A 100 -15.22 21.05 -9.60
N ARG A 101 -13.95 21.05 -10.04
CA ARG A 101 -13.49 21.89 -11.16
C ARG A 101 -14.33 21.68 -12.41
N ASN A 102 -14.59 20.42 -12.78
CA ASN A 102 -15.35 20.12 -13.99
C ASN A 102 -16.79 20.65 -13.92
N LEU A 103 -17.42 20.60 -12.73
CA LEU A 103 -18.75 21.15 -12.51
C LEU A 103 -18.76 22.68 -12.57
N TYR A 104 -17.73 23.33 -12.00
CA TYR A 104 -17.53 24.77 -12.11
C TYR A 104 -17.32 25.21 -13.57
N LYS A 105 -16.43 24.56 -14.31
CA LYS A 105 -16.16 24.87 -15.73
C LYS A 105 -17.40 24.73 -16.62
N LYS A 106 -18.28 23.78 -16.30
CA LYS A 106 -19.55 23.56 -16.99
C LYS A 106 -20.66 24.52 -16.53
N LYS A 107 -20.36 25.47 -15.64
CA LYS A 107 -21.30 26.42 -15.03
C LYS A 107 -22.45 25.73 -14.28
N ILE A 108 -22.24 24.49 -13.83
CA ILE A 108 -23.18 23.75 -12.98
C ILE A 108 -23.04 24.24 -11.53
N TYR A 109 -21.80 24.51 -11.09
CA TYR A 109 -21.53 25.18 -9.82
C TYR A 109 -21.18 26.64 -10.04
N THR A 110 -21.73 27.51 -9.18
CA THR A 110 -21.29 28.90 -9.05
C THR A 110 -19.94 28.99 -8.32
N ALA A 111 -19.36 30.19 -8.25
CA ALA A 111 -18.14 30.40 -7.48
C ALA A 111 -18.34 30.07 -5.98
N ASP A 112 -19.49 30.45 -5.42
CA ASP A 112 -19.82 30.19 -4.02
C ASP A 112 -20.07 28.70 -3.76
N ASP A 113 -20.78 28.00 -4.67
CA ASP A 113 -20.97 26.54 -4.59
C ASP A 113 -19.62 25.82 -4.61
N THR A 114 -18.75 26.24 -5.54
CA THR A 114 -17.43 25.62 -5.75
C THR A 114 -16.55 25.81 -4.52
N TYR A 115 -16.51 27.02 -3.97
CA TYR A 115 -15.81 27.32 -2.72
C TYR A 115 -16.33 26.45 -1.57
N GLY A 116 -17.66 26.37 -1.40
CA GLY A 116 -18.28 25.56 -0.37
C GLY A 116 -17.97 24.06 -0.48
N GLN A 117 -17.94 23.51 -1.69
CA GLN A 117 -17.56 22.10 -1.90
C GLN A 117 -16.07 21.85 -1.63
N LEU A 118 -15.18 22.78 -2.00
CA LEU A 118 -13.75 22.67 -1.71
C LEU A 118 -13.46 22.78 -0.21
N ALA A 119 -14.16 23.67 0.51
CA ALA A 119 -14.02 23.82 1.95
C ALA A 119 -14.40 22.53 2.71
N ARG A 120 -15.39 21.77 2.21
CA ARG A 120 -15.77 20.47 2.79
C ARG A 120 -14.71 19.38 2.65
N LEU A 121 -13.72 19.57 1.77
CA LEU A 121 -12.55 18.70 1.67
C LEU A 121 -11.46 19.05 2.70
N ASN A 122 -11.74 19.98 3.63
CA ASN A 122 -10.81 20.50 4.63
C ASN A 122 -9.51 21.09 4.01
N LEU A 123 -9.61 21.65 2.81
CA LEU A 123 -8.48 22.33 2.18
C LEU A 123 -8.20 23.66 2.90
N PRO A 124 -6.92 24.05 3.07
CA PRO A 124 -6.54 25.39 3.50
C PRO A 124 -7.20 26.48 2.62
N SER A 125 -7.64 27.57 3.25
CA SER A 125 -8.38 28.63 2.55
C SER A 125 -7.57 29.31 1.43
N ASP A 126 -6.27 29.47 1.63
CA ASP A 126 -5.32 29.97 0.64
C ASP A 126 -5.22 29.03 -0.57
N GLN A 127 -5.20 27.71 -0.35
CA GLN A 127 -5.23 26.72 -1.44
C GLN A 127 -6.53 26.83 -2.25
N ILE A 128 -7.68 27.00 -1.58
CA ILE A 128 -8.97 27.18 -2.27
C ILE A 128 -8.95 28.45 -3.13
N GLN A 129 -8.41 29.55 -2.61
CA GLN A 129 -8.29 30.80 -3.36
C GLN A 129 -7.42 30.64 -4.62
N ILE A 130 -6.28 29.95 -4.52
CA ILE A 130 -5.41 29.66 -5.66
C ILE A 130 -6.15 28.84 -6.72
N LEU A 131 -6.87 27.78 -6.32
CA LEU A 131 -7.65 26.95 -7.24
C LEU A 131 -8.75 27.76 -7.95
N MET A 132 -9.51 28.56 -7.19
CA MET A 132 -10.58 29.40 -7.73
C MET A 132 -10.04 30.45 -8.71
N GLN A 133 -8.91 31.08 -8.39
CA GLN A 133 -8.24 32.03 -9.27
C GLN A 133 -7.80 31.36 -10.57
N GLN A 134 -7.15 30.19 -10.48
CA GLN A 134 -6.73 29.43 -11.65
C GLN A 134 -7.93 29.10 -12.55
N TRP A 135 -9.01 28.58 -11.99
CA TRP A 135 -10.17 28.14 -12.78
C TRP A 135 -10.98 29.31 -13.35
N PHE A 136 -10.96 30.48 -12.70
CA PHE A 136 -11.57 31.69 -13.25
C PHE A 136 -10.96 32.05 -14.62
N TYR A 137 -9.64 31.97 -14.76
CA TYR A 137 -8.98 32.25 -16.03
C TYR A 137 -9.25 31.16 -17.07
N GLU A 138 -9.33 29.88 -16.67
CA GLU A 138 -9.62 28.77 -17.59
C GLU A 138 -11.04 28.75 -18.17
N VAL A 139 -11.99 29.49 -17.59
CA VAL A 139 -13.38 29.62 -18.06
C VAL A 139 -13.59 30.92 -18.84
N LYS A 140 -12.68 31.89 -18.68
CA LYS A 140 -12.73 33.19 -19.34
C LYS A 140 -12.23 33.12 -20.80
N ASP A 141 -11.36 32.16 -21.09
CA ASP A 141 -10.90 31.79 -22.45
C ASP A 141 -11.87 30.81 -23.13
#